data_AF-A0A8H9Q741-F1
#
_entry.id   AF-A0A8H9Q741-F1
#
_cell.length_a   1.000
_cell.length_b   1.000
_cell.length_c   1.000
_cell.angle_alpha   90.00
_cell.angle_beta   90.00
_cell.angle_gamma   90.00
#
_symmetry.space_group_name_H-M   'P 1'
#
loop_
_entity.id
_entity.type
_entity.pdbx_description
1 polymer ?
#
loop_
_entity_poly.entity_id
_entity_poly.type
_entity_poly.pdbx_seq_one_letter_code
_entity_poly.pdbx_strand_id
1 'polypeptide(L)'
;MTTNNHPAHCPVSLDRLHQISEILSKAAAQSDGGNLGYAMADAVKVIAGAIALFGAEPVLYAMQGVKLDTDAVSTCKNVVDGWVDEWNQERKTGVAEYKTVPLYTAPPAPVVPDEKPMPEASKMHAIDAVAAIAEVRGWNACRAAMLKAAPKQENI
;
A
#
# COMPACT_ATOMS: atom_id res chain seq x y z
N MET A 1 19.61 2.19 33.95
CA MET A 1 19.52 2.22 32.47
C MET A 1 18.28 1.45 32.08
N THR A 2 17.22 2.15 31.69
CA THR A 2 15.97 1.55 31.21
C THR A 2 16.13 1.24 29.73
N THR A 3 16.13 -0.05 29.37
CA THR A 3 16.16 -0.49 27.98
C THR A 3 14.78 -0.27 27.37
N ASN A 4 14.68 0.65 26.43
CA ASN A 4 13.48 0.86 25.63
C ASN A 4 13.42 -0.20 24.52
N ASN A 5 12.81 -1.34 24.81
CA ASN A 5 12.42 -2.32 23.79
C ASN A 5 11.27 -1.78 22.93
N HIS A 6 11.44 -0.64 22.27
CA HIS A 6 10.43 -0.12 21.35
C HIS A 6 10.50 -0.93 20.04
N PRO A 7 9.42 -1.60 19.60
CA PRO A 7 9.45 -2.51 18.43
C PRO A 7 9.66 -1.84 17.06
N ALA A 8 10.11 -0.58 17.02
CA ALA A 8 10.10 0.25 15.81
C ALA A 8 11.30 0.03 14.86
N HIS A 9 12.18 -0.94 15.14
CA HIS A 9 13.38 -1.21 14.33
C HIS A 9 13.22 -2.36 13.32
N CYS A 10 12.06 -3.01 13.28
CA CYS A 10 11.77 -4.08 12.32
C CYS A 10 10.69 -3.64 11.31
N PRO A 11 10.66 -4.23 10.09
CA PRO A 11 9.54 -4.08 9.18
C PRO A 11 8.21 -4.38 9.87
N VAL A 12 7.16 -3.60 9.55
CA VAL A 12 5.85 -3.76 10.16
C VAL A 12 5.22 -5.08 9.68
N SER A 13 4.89 -5.97 10.62
CA SER A 13 4.23 -7.25 10.32
C SER A 13 2.73 -7.10 10.07
N LEU A 14 2.10 -8.10 9.43
CA LEU A 14 0.65 -8.15 9.22
C LEU A 14 -0.13 -8.06 10.54
N ASP A 15 0.29 -8.81 11.56
CA ASP A 15 -0.31 -8.73 12.90
C ASP A 15 -0.21 -7.33 13.49
N ARG A 16 0.92 -6.65 13.26
CA ARG A 16 1.10 -5.28 13.72
C ARG A 16 0.22 -4.29 12.94
N LEU A 17 -0.01 -4.51 11.64
CA LEU A 17 -0.96 -3.71 10.87
C LEU A 17 -2.39 -3.86 11.40
N HIS A 18 -2.84 -5.08 11.69
CA HIS A 18 -4.14 -5.31 12.34
C HIS A 18 -4.24 -4.58 13.68
N GLN A 19 -3.21 -4.71 14.52
CA GLN A 19 -3.17 -4.05 15.83
C GLN A 19 -3.24 -2.51 15.70
N ILE A 20 -2.49 -1.91 14.77
CA ILE A 20 -2.50 -0.47 14.56
C ILE A 20 -3.87 -0.02 14.03
N SER A 21 -4.46 -0.76 13.07
CA SER A 21 -5.78 -0.48 12.52
C SER A 21 -6.85 -0.44 13.62
N GLU A 22 -6.84 -1.42 14.52
CA GLU A 22 -7.75 -1.48 15.66
C GLU A 22 -7.58 -0.30 16.62
N ILE A 23 -6.34 0.05 16.96
CA ILE A 23 -6.05 1.18 17.85
C ILE A 23 -6.57 2.49 17.25
N LEU A 24 -6.27 2.74 15.98
CA LEU A 24 -6.69 3.96 15.30
C LEU A 24 -8.20 4.01 15.07
N SER A 25 -8.86 2.87 14.80
CA SER A 25 -10.31 2.80 14.66
C SER A 25 -11.01 3.18 15.97
N LYS A 26 -10.53 2.67 17.10
CA LYS A 26 -11.06 2.99 18.44
C LYS A 26 -10.80 4.46 18.80
N ALA A 27 -9.61 4.97 18.51
CA ALA A 27 -9.25 6.36 18.75
C ALA A 27 -10.09 7.33 17.89
N ALA A 28 -10.32 7.02 16.62
CA ALA A 28 -11.18 7.79 15.74
C ALA A 28 -12.64 7.83 16.23
N ALA A 29 -13.17 6.69 16.69
CA ALA A 29 -14.53 6.59 17.24
C ALA A 29 -14.72 7.39 18.55
N GLN A 30 -13.65 7.59 19.32
CA GLN A 30 -13.64 8.39 20.54
C GLN A 30 -13.27 9.86 20.30
N SER A 31 -12.84 10.21 19.09
CA SER A 31 -12.50 11.58 18.74
C SER A 31 -13.77 12.43 18.68
N ASP A 32 -13.63 13.70 19.01
CA ASP A 32 -14.63 14.76 18.82
C ASP A 32 -14.94 15.08 17.34
N GLY A 33 -14.47 14.27 16.39
CA GLY A 33 -14.61 14.54 14.95
C GLY A 33 -13.75 15.72 14.46
N GLY A 34 -12.78 16.20 15.22
CA GLY A 34 -11.82 17.20 14.74
C GLY A 34 -10.89 16.66 13.65
N ASN A 35 -10.03 17.52 13.10
CA ASN A 35 -9.09 17.17 12.02
C ASN A 35 -8.25 15.92 12.31
N LEU A 36 -7.90 15.69 13.59
CA LEU A 36 -7.16 14.50 14.01
C LEU A 36 -8.03 13.23 13.90
N GLY A 37 -9.30 13.29 14.29
CA GLY A 37 -10.26 12.18 14.18
C GLY A 37 -10.43 11.71 12.74
N TYR A 38 -10.60 12.66 11.80
CA TYR A 38 -10.66 12.36 10.37
C TYR A 38 -9.35 11.75 9.85
N ALA A 39 -8.19 12.30 10.22
CA ALA A 39 -6.90 11.75 9.83
C ALA A 39 -6.68 10.31 10.33
N MET A 40 -7.12 10.00 11.56
CA MET A 40 -7.06 8.65 12.10
C MET A 40 -7.97 7.68 11.31
N ALA A 41 -9.19 8.11 10.97
CA ALA A 41 -10.11 7.31 10.17
C ALA A 41 -9.56 7.03 8.76
N ASP A 42 -8.92 8.02 8.13
CA ASP A 42 -8.29 7.82 6.82
C ASP A 42 -7.05 6.93 6.91
N ALA A 43 -6.26 7.04 7.97
CA ALA A 43 -5.14 6.14 8.21
C ALA A 43 -5.58 4.67 8.34
N VAL A 44 -6.73 4.40 8.99
CA VAL A 44 -7.32 3.06 9.04
C VAL A 44 -7.62 2.52 7.65
N LYS A 45 -8.17 3.34 6.74
CA LYS A 45 -8.44 2.92 5.35
C LYS A 45 -7.16 2.56 4.59
N VAL A 46 -6.10 3.36 4.77
CA VAL A 46 -4.79 3.08 4.16
C VAL A 46 -4.21 1.76 4.68
N ILE A 47 -4.30 1.53 6.00
CA ILE A 47 -3.82 0.29 6.62
C ILE A 47 -4.65 -0.92 6.15
N ALA A 48 -5.96 -0.77 5.98
CA ALA A 48 -6.80 -1.82 5.42
C ALA A 48 -6.36 -2.21 4.00
N GLY A 49 -5.99 -1.23 3.16
CA GLY A 49 -5.37 -1.48 1.86
C GLY A 49 -4.03 -2.22 1.96
N ALA A 50 -3.17 -1.85 2.93
CA ALA A 50 -1.92 -2.55 3.18
C ALA A 50 -2.12 -4.00 3.65
N ILE A 51 -3.13 -4.25 4.51
CA ILE A 51 -3.50 -5.61 4.96
C ILE A 51 -3.96 -6.45 3.76
N ALA A 52 -4.82 -5.90 2.90
CA ALA A 52 -5.28 -6.58 1.70
C ALA A 52 -4.12 -6.94 0.76
N LEU A 53 -3.13 -6.06 0.63
CA LEU A 53 -1.90 -6.29 -0.12
C LEU A 53 -1.04 -7.42 0.45
N PHE A 54 -0.87 -7.46 1.77
CA PHE A 54 -0.11 -8.53 2.44
C PHE A 54 -0.74 -9.91 2.27
N GLY A 55 -2.08 -9.98 2.14
CA GLY A 55 -2.83 -11.22 1.96
C GLY A 55 -3.17 -11.56 0.51
N ALA A 56 -2.70 -10.78 -0.48
CA ALA A 56 -3.04 -11.02 -1.88
C ALA A 56 -2.42 -12.32 -2.39
N GLU A 57 -3.18 -13.11 -3.15
CA GLU A 57 -2.65 -14.26 -3.86
C GLU A 57 -1.92 -13.80 -5.15
N PRO A 58 -0.82 -14.47 -5.56
CA PRO A 58 -0.19 -14.21 -6.84
C PRO A 58 -1.16 -14.51 -7.99
N VAL A 59 -1.14 -13.67 -9.01
CA VAL A 59 -1.96 -13.86 -10.23
C VAL A 59 -1.22 -14.70 -11.26
N LEU A 60 0.11 -14.60 -11.27
CA LEU A 60 1.00 -15.42 -12.08
C LEU A 60 2.23 -15.80 -11.26
N TYR A 61 2.94 -16.80 -11.75
CA TYR A 61 4.27 -17.17 -11.31
C TYR A 61 5.19 -17.05 -12.51
N ALA A 62 6.38 -16.51 -12.29
CA ALA A 62 7.41 -16.36 -13.31
C ALA A 62 8.66 -17.12 -12.90
N MET A 63 9.32 -17.76 -13.86
CA MET A 63 10.71 -18.11 -13.66
C MET A 63 11.54 -16.82 -13.73
N GLN A 64 12.54 -16.69 -12.86
CA GLN A 64 13.50 -15.58 -12.86
C GLN A 64 14.91 -16.16 -13.09
N GLY A 65 15.66 -15.58 -14.03
CA GLY A 65 16.99 -16.03 -14.41
C GLY A 65 17.63 -15.17 -15.52
N VAL A 66 18.73 -15.64 -16.11
CA VAL A 66 19.47 -14.88 -17.15
C VAL A 66 18.90 -15.21 -18.54
N LYS A 67 18.37 -14.20 -19.24
CA LYS A 67 17.79 -14.28 -20.61
C LYS A 67 16.59 -15.23 -20.73
N LEU A 68 15.49 -14.89 -20.07
CA LEU A 68 14.21 -15.58 -20.23
C LEU A 68 13.46 -15.04 -21.45
N ASP A 69 12.78 -15.92 -22.16
CA ASP A 69 11.80 -15.64 -23.20
C ASP A 69 10.41 -15.34 -22.60
N THR A 70 9.45 -14.92 -23.44
CA THR A 70 8.09 -14.52 -23.03
C THR A 70 7.27 -15.63 -22.38
N ASP A 71 7.67 -16.90 -22.56
CA ASP A 71 6.90 -18.08 -22.14
C ASP A 71 7.25 -18.55 -20.71
N ALA A 72 8.05 -17.78 -19.98
CA ALA A 72 8.51 -18.08 -18.62
C ALA A 72 7.48 -17.79 -17.50
N VAL A 73 6.18 -17.72 -17.83
CA VAL A 73 5.10 -17.39 -16.87
C VAL A 73 3.94 -18.38 -16.93
N SER A 74 3.31 -18.65 -15.80
CA SER A 74 2.10 -19.49 -15.70
C SER A 74 1.24 -19.10 -14.50
N THR A 75 -0.07 -19.34 -14.58
CA THR A 75 -0.97 -19.23 -13.42
C THR A 75 -0.78 -20.37 -12.42
N CYS A 76 -0.11 -21.46 -12.81
CA CYS A 76 0.13 -22.61 -11.95
C CYS A 76 1.57 -22.61 -11.42
N LYS A 77 1.73 -22.45 -10.10
CA LYS A 77 3.05 -22.47 -9.44
C LYS A 77 3.84 -23.74 -9.74
N ASN A 78 3.18 -24.90 -9.67
CA ASN A 78 3.83 -26.20 -9.85
C ASN A 78 4.41 -26.37 -11.26
N VAL A 79 3.80 -25.73 -12.27
CA VAL A 79 4.33 -25.73 -13.64
C VAL A 79 5.64 -24.95 -13.68
N VAL A 80 5.69 -23.77 -13.08
CA VAL A 80 6.90 -22.94 -13.03
C VAL A 80 8.00 -23.58 -12.18
N ASP A 81 7.64 -24.16 -11.04
CA ASP A 81 8.60 -24.90 -10.21
C ASP A 81 9.22 -26.06 -10.99
N GLY A 82 8.43 -26.79 -11.78
CA GLY A 82 8.94 -27.88 -12.64
C GLY A 82 9.97 -27.38 -13.65
N TRP A 83 9.71 -26.25 -14.31
CA TRP A 83 10.67 -25.63 -15.24
C TRP A 83 11.94 -25.18 -14.53
N VAL A 84 11.81 -24.56 -13.35
CA VAL A 84 12.94 -24.11 -12.52
C VAL A 84 13.82 -25.29 -12.12
N ASP A 85 13.22 -26.40 -11.70
CA ASP A 85 13.95 -27.61 -11.31
C ASP A 85 14.70 -28.23 -12.50
N GLU A 86 14.02 -28.36 -13.64
CA GLU A 86 14.61 -28.87 -14.90
C GLU A 86 15.81 -28.02 -15.33
N TRP A 87 15.64 -26.71 -15.39
CA TRP A 87 16.69 -25.80 -15.88
C TRP A 87 17.86 -25.66 -14.91
N ASN A 88 17.61 -25.81 -13.61
CA ASN A 88 18.69 -25.84 -12.62
C ASN A 88 19.50 -27.14 -12.68
N GLN A 89 18.92 -28.27 -13.09
CA GLN A 89 19.67 -29.52 -13.31
C GLN A 89 20.64 -29.42 -14.48
N GLU A 90 20.25 -28.73 -15.56
CA GLU A 90 21.07 -28.53 -16.76
C GLU A 90 22.03 -27.33 -16.65
N ARG A 91 22.00 -26.64 -15.50
CA ARG A 91 22.72 -25.39 -15.30
C ARG A 91 24.23 -25.60 -15.30
N LYS A 92 24.94 -24.82 -16.12
CA LYS A 92 26.41 -24.74 -16.08
C LYS A 92 26.90 -24.16 -14.76
N THR A 93 27.99 -24.70 -14.25
CA THR A 93 28.68 -24.21 -13.05
C THR A 93 29.05 -22.73 -13.21
N GLY A 94 28.72 -21.90 -12.21
CA GLY A 94 29.00 -20.46 -12.20
C GLY A 94 27.88 -19.56 -12.74
N VAL A 95 26.78 -20.11 -13.26
CA VAL A 95 25.57 -19.34 -13.62
C VAL A 95 24.69 -19.10 -12.37
N ALA A 96 23.92 -18.02 -12.32
CA ALA A 96 22.94 -17.83 -11.24
C ALA A 96 21.80 -18.86 -11.33
N GLU A 97 21.25 -19.29 -10.20
CA GLU A 97 20.13 -20.23 -10.16
C GLU A 97 18.83 -19.56 -10.62
N TYR A 98 18.00 -20.35 -11.30
CA TYR A 98 16.64 -19.98 -11.63
C TYR A 98 15.75 -20.07 -10.39
N LYS A 99 14.76 -19.19 -10.28
CA LYS A 99 13.83 -19.13 -9.14
C LYS A 99 12.41 -18.89 -9.60
N THR A 100 11.45 -19.49 -8.91
CA THR A 100 10.03 -19.13 -9.04
C THR A 100 9.77 -17.82 -8.28
N VAL A 101 9.23 -16.82 -8.98
CA VAL A 101 8.87 -15.52 -8.42
C VAL A 101 7.36 -15.30 -8.60
N PRO A 102 6.61 -15.03 -7.52
CA PRO A 102 5.20 -14.68 -7.64
C PRO A 102 5.05 -13.27 -8.26
N LEU A 103 4.12 -13.15 -9.19
CA LEU A 103 3.69 -11.89 -9.77
C LEU A 103 2.30 -11.56 -9.23
N TYR A 104 2.21 -10.43 -8.53
CA TYR A 104 0.95 -9.94 -7.99
C TYR A 104 0.38 -8.87 -8.93
N THR A 105 -0.94 -8.82 -9.04
CA THR A 105 -1.57 -7.60 -9.57
C THR A 105 -1.32 -6.49 -8.58
N ALA A 106 -0.75 -5.37 -9.04
CA ALA A 106 -0.85 -4.15 -8.26
C ALA A 106 -2.35 -3.85 -8.05
N PRO A 107 -2.81 -3.57 -6.81
CA PRO A 107 -4.11 -2.95 -6.63
C PRO A 107 -4.17 -1.72 -7.53
N PRO A 108 -5.36 -1.37 -8.07
CA PRO A 108 -5.52 -0.11 -8.79
C PRO A 108 -4.86 0.99 -7.98
N ALA A 109 -4.02 1.82 -8.62
CA ALA A 109 -3.41 2.96 -7.97
C ALA A 109 -4.50 3.67 -7.15
N PRO A 110 -4.26 4.01 -5.86
CA PRO A 110 -5.26 4.63 -5.03
C PRO A 110 -5.90 5.77 -5.81
N VAL A 111 -7.21 5.68 -6.05
CA VAL A 111 -7.93 6.72 -6.79
C VAL A 111 -7.72 7.98 -6.00
N VAL A 112 -6.94 8.90 -6.57
CA VAL A 112 -6.72 10.21 -6.00
C VAL A 112 -8.10 10.82 -5.85
N PRO A 113 -8.55 11.13 -4.62
CA PRO A 113 -9.88 11.69 -4.44
C PRO A 113 -10.02 13.01 -5.19
N ASP A 114 -11.24 13.35 -5.61
CA ASP A 114 -11.50 14.62 -6.27
C ASP A 114 -11.19 15.81 -5.35
N GLU A 115 -10.86 16.95 -5.94
CA GLU A 115 -10.64 18.17 -5.18
C GLU A 115 -11.93 18.60 -4.48
N LYS A 116 -11.84 18.87 -3.17
CA LYS A 116 -12.99 19.39 -2.43
C LYS A 116 -13.06 20.90 -2.69
N PRO A 117 -14.20 21.43 -3.19
CA PRO A 117 -14.34 22.85 -3.46
C PRO A 117 -14.31 23.65 -2.14
N MET A 118 -13.72 24.84 -2.18
CA MET A 118 -13.68 25.74 -1.02
C MET A 118 -15.12 26.16 -0.65
N PRO A 119 -15.51 26.09 0.64
CA PRO A 119 -16.83 26.50 1.07
C PRO A 119 -17.02 28.02 0.96
N GLU A 120 -18.25 28.44 0.66
CA GLU A 120 -18.68 29.84 0.69
C GLU A 120 -18.82 30.33 2.15
N ALA A 121 -17.69 30.67 2.77
CA ALA A 121 -17.60 31.05 4.18
C ALA A 121 -18.51 32.24 4.57
N SER A 122 -18.84 33.11 3.61
CA SER A 122 -19.74 34.26 3.80
C SER A 122 -21.20 33.89 4.04
N LYS A 123 -21.60 32.65 3.71
CA LYS A 123 -22.97 32.14 3.82
C LYS A 123 -23.16 31.19 5.01
N MET A 124 -22.17 31.11 5.89
CA MET A 124 -22.14 30.17 7.01
C MET A 124 -21.84 30.89 8.32
N HIS A 125 -22.19 30.28 9.46
CA HIS A 125 -21.75 30.80 10.75
C HIS A 125 -20.21 30.75 10.85
N ALA A 126 -19.61 31.78 11.45
CA ALA A 126 -18.16 31.97 11.42
C ALA A 126 -17.36 30.77 11.98
N ILE A 127 -17.90 30.09 13.00
CA ILE A 127 -17.27 28.90 13.59
C ILE A 127 -17.31 27.72 12.61
N ASP A 128 -18.46 27.48 11.97
CA ASP A 128 -18.63 26.41 10.98
C ASP A 128 -17.78 26.66 9.73
N ALA A 129 -17.63 27.92 9.33
CA ALA A 129 -16.77 28.32 8.22
C ALA A 129 -15.30 27.97 8.48
N VAL A 130 -14.81 28.16 9.70
CA VAL A 130 -13.42 27.80 10.08
C VAL A 130 -13.21 26.29 10.02
N ALA A 131 -14.15 25.52 10.56
CA ALA A 131 -14.08 24.05 10.52
C ALA A 131 -14.10 23.52 9.09
N ALA A 132 -15.02 24.02 8.25
CA ALA A 132 -15.14 23.61 6.85
C ALA A 132 -13.88 23.97 6.03
N ILE A 133 -13.29 25.16 6.23
CA ILE A 133 -12.04 25.55 5.56
C ILE A 133 -10.88 24.64 6.00
N ALA A 134 -10.78 24.30 7.28
CA ALA A 134 -9.72 23.41 7.77
C ALA A 134 -9.83 22.01 7.16
N GLU A 135 -11.05 21.48 7.05
CA GLU A 135 -11.32 20.20 6.43
C GLU A 135 -10.93 20.19 4.93
N VAL A 136 -11.38 21.19 4.15
CA VAL A 136 -11.04 21.30 2.72
C VAL A 136 -9.53 21.43 2.51
N ARG A 137 -8.84 22.20 3.36
CA ARG A 137 -7.39 22.35 3.28
C ARG A 137 -6.67 21.04 3.59
N GLY A 138 -7.08 20.32 4.65
CA GLY A 138 -6.52 19.02 4.99
C GLY A 138 -6.72 18.01 3.86
N TRP A 139 -7.94 17.95 3.32
CA TRP A 139 -8.29 17.10 2.17
C TRP A 139 -7.42 17.40 0.94
N ASN A 140 -7.36 18.67 0.51
CA ASN A 140 -6.62 19.06 -0.69
C ASN A 140 -5.09 18.92 -0.50
N ALA A 141 -4.57 19.06 0.72
CA ALA A 141 -3.17 18.77 1.02
C ALA A 141 -2.84 17.28 0.92
N CYS A 142 -3.71 16.41 1.46
CA CYS A 142 -3.59 14.96 1.33
C CYS A 142 -3.64 14.53 -0.14
N ARG A 143 -4.63 15.04 -0.90
CA ARG A 143 -4.76 14.84 -2.35
C ARG A 143 -3.49 15.25 -3.10
N ALA A 144 -2.94 16.43 -2.80
CA ALA A 144 -1.72 16.92 -3.45
C ALA A 144 -0.50 16.04 -3.14
N ALA A 145 -0.41 15.48 -1.92
CA ALA A 145 0.63 14.52 -1.57
C ALA A 145 0.47 13.21 -2.35
N MET A 146 -0.76 12.70 -2.50
CA MET A 146 -1.07 11.52 -3.31
C MET A 146 -0.70 11.72 -4.79
N LEU A 147 -1.02 12.88 -5.38
CA LEU A 147 -0.63 13.22 -6.75
C LEU A 147 0.89 13.29 -6.95
N LYS A 148 1.62 13.80 -5.95
CA LYS A 148 3.10 13.85 -5.99
C LYS A 148 3.75 12.47 -5.85
N ALA A 149 3.12 11.57 -5.09
CA ALA A 149 3.62 10.23 -4.84
C ALA A 149 3.22 9.22 -5.92
N ALA A 150 2.34 9.61 -6.87
CA ALA A 150 1.96 8.76 -7.98
C ALA A 150 3.22 8.37 -8.79
N PRO A 151 3.44 7.06 -9.05
CA PRO A 151 4.56 6.63 -9.87
C PRO A 151 4.42 7.26 -11.25
N LYS A 152 5.49 7.88 -11.75
CA LYS A 152 5.52 8.30 -13.15
C LYS A 152 5.31 7.05 -13.99
N GLN A 153 4.23 7.03 -14.79
CA GLN A 153 4.16 6.12 -15.92
C GLN A 153 5.28 6.52 -16.87
N GLU A 154 6.45 5.90 -16.70
CA GLU A 154 7.46 5.89 -17.75
C GLU A 154 6.89 4.98 -18.84
N ASN A 155 6.36 5.62 -19.88
CA ASN A 155 6.00 4.95 -21.11
C ASN A 155 7.27 4.28 -21.65
N ILE A 156 7.29 2.95 -21.62
CA ILE A 156 8.27 2.10 -22.31
C ILE A 156 7.96 2.15 -23.81
#